data_AF-K0J0G8-F1
#
_entry.id   AF-K0J0G8-F1
#
_cell.length_a   1.000
_cell.length_b   1.000
_cell.length_c   1.000
_cell.angle_alpha   90.00
_cell.angle_beta   90.00
_cell.angle_gamma   90.00
#
_symmetry.space_group_name_H-M   'P 1'
#
loop_
_entity.id
_entity.type
_entity.pdbx_description
1 polymer ?
#
loop_
_entity_poly.entity_id
_entity_poly.type
_entity_poly.pdbx_seq_one_letter_code
_entity_poly.pdbx_strand_id
1 'polypeptide(L)' 'MTTIYFVRHAESDLSIYDDLTHPLTEAGLQAIKSVTKFLLE' A
#
# COMPACT_ATOMS: atom_id res chain seq x y z
N MET A 1 15.51 -10.06 -19.83
CA MET A 1 15.10 -10.82 -18.63
C MET A 1 14.03 -10.02 -17.95
N THR A 2 12.85 -10.58 -17.74
CA THR A 2 11.71 -9.84 -17.16
C THR A 2 11.59 -10.17 -15.69
N THR A 3 11.51 -9.16 -14.84
CA THR A 3 11.32 -9.31 -13.39
C THR A 3 9.86 -9.01 -13.05
N ILE A 4 9.21 -9.92 -12.30
CA ILE A 4 7.82 -9.76 -11.86
C ILE A 4 7.82 -9.56 -10.34
N TYR A 5 7.18 -8.50 -9.88
CA TYR A 5 7.03 -8.18 -8.46
C TYR A 5 5.59 -8.42 -8.02
N PHE A 6 5.40 -9.24 -6.97
CA PHE A 6 4.11 -9.39 -6.30
C PHE A 6 4.08 -8.46 -5.09
N VAL A 7 3.12 -7.54 -5.07
CA VAL A 7 2.99 -6.50 -4.03
C VAL A 7 1.64 -6.65 -3.34
N ARG A 8 1.63 -6.67 -2.00
CA ARG A 8 0.40 -6.65 -1.20
C ARG A 8 -0.17 -5.22 -1.15
N HIS A 9 -1.50 -5.08 -0.99
CA HIS A 9 -2.11 -3.80 -0.67
C HIS A 9 -1.50 -3.17 0.59
N ALA A 10 -1.48 -1.84 0.66
CA ALA A 10 -1.02 -1.10 1.82
C ALA A 10 -1.98 -1.26 3.01
N GLU A 11 -1.49 -0.99 4.23
CA GLU A 11 -2.26 -1.17 5.46
C GLU A 11 -3.53 -0.30 5.49
N SER A 12 -4.68 -0.94 5.66
CA SER A 12 -6.00 -0.30 5.78
C SER A 12 -6.34 0.02 7.23
N ASP A 13 -7.02 1.13 7.46
CA ASP A 13 -7.54 1.56 8.75
C ASP A 13 -8.89 0.90 9.04
N LEU A 14 -8.84 -0.20 9.79
CA LEU A 14 -10.00 -1.00 10.18
C LEU A 14 -10.88 -0.35 11.27
N SER A 15 -10.49 0.82 11.79
CA SER A 15 -11.30 1.53 12.79
C SER A 15 -12.50 2.24 12.18
N ILE A 16 -12.46 2.49 10.86
CA ILE A 16 -13.53 3.14 10.10
C ILE A 16 -14.39 2.02 9.51
N TYR A 17 -15.65 1.92 9.91
CA TYR A 17 -16.54 0.83 9.47
C TYR A 17 -17.05 1.06 8.04
N ASP A 18 -16.15 0.89 7.07
CA ASP A 18 -16.46 0.80 5.64
C ASP A 18 -15.68 -0.37 5.02
N ASP A 19 -16.29 -1.55 5.03
CA ASP A 19 -15.70 -2.80 4.56
C ASP A 19 -15.19 -2.79 3.11
N LEU A 20 -15.65 -1.85 2.28
CA LEU A 20 -15.25 -1.75 0.88
C LEU A 20 -14.24 -0.63 0.63
N THR A 21 -14.26 0.44 1.42
CA THR A 21 -13.44 1.63 1.16
C THR A 21 -12.59 2.11 2.32
N HIS A 22 -12.29 1.21 3.28
CA HIS A 22 -11.33 1.43 4.36
C HIS A 22 -10.15 2.30 3.89
N PRO A 23 -9.99 3.53 4.44
CA PRO A 23 -8.85 4.37 4.08
C PRO A 23 -7.57 3.73 4.59
N LEU A 24 -6.42 4.25 4.17
CA LEU A 24 -5.13 3.72 4.62
C LEU A 24 -4.75 4.31 5.97
N THR A 25 -4.04 3.53 6.77
CA THR A 25 -3.34 4.06 7.95
C THR A 25 -2.22 5.02 7.49
N GLU A 26 -1.72 5.86 8.40
CA GLU A 26 -0.54 6.68 8.11
C GLU A 26 0.68 5.81 7.72
N ALA A 27 0.85 4.66 8.38
CA ALA A 27 1.90 3.70 8.03
C ALA A 27 1.69 3.12 6.62
N GLY A 28 0.45 2.81 6.24
CA GLY A 28 0.08 2.40 4.88
C GLY A 28 0.43 3.46 3.84
N LEU A 29 0.16 4.74 4.11
CA LEU A 29 0.53 5.85 3.22
C LEU A 29 2.06 5.97 3.04
N GLN A 30 2.83 5.80 4.11
CA GLN A 30 4.30 5.82 4.02
C GLN A 30 4.88 4.60 3.29
N ALA A 31 4.24 3.43 3.46
CA ALA A 31 4.61 2.22 2.72
C ALA A 31 4.43 2.39 1.21
N ILE A 32 3.33 3.01 0.76
CA ILE A 32 3.11 3.29 -0.66
C ILE A 32 4.21 4.19 -1.22
N LYS A 33 4.59 5.27 -0.51
CA LYS A 33 5.69 6.15 -0.94
C LYS A 33 7.00 5.39 -1.11
N SER A 34 7.31 4.51 -0.16
CA SER A 34 8.54 3.72 -0.16
C SER A 34 8.58 2.71 -1.31
N VAL A 35 7.51 1.95 -1.52
CA VAL A 35 7.41 0.99 -2.63
C VAL A 35 7.42 1.71 -3.98
N THR A 36 6.70 2.82 -4.09
CA THR A 36 6.69 3.64 -5.32
C THR A 36 8.09 4.14 -5.66
N LYS A 37 8.83 4.63 -4.66
CA LYS A 37 10.22 5.04 -4.83
C LYS A 37 11.09 3.87 -5.29
N PHE A 38 11.00 2.72 -4.63
CA PHE A 38 11.77 1.51 -4.97
C PHE A 38 11.49 0.98 -6.39
N LEU A 39 10.25 1.11 -6.89
CA LEU A 39 9.88 0.61 -8.22
C LEU A 39 10.18 1.59 -9.36
N LEU A 40 10.36 2.88 -9.06
CA LEU A 40 10.70 3.91 -10.04
C LEU A 40 12.21 4.18 -10.13
N GLU A 41 12.97 3.83 -9.10
CA GLU A 41 14.44 3.79 -9.10
C GLU A 41 14.97 2.49 -9.74
#